data_AF-A0A9E5S5N0-F1
#
_entry.id   AF-A0A9E5S5N0-F1
#
_cell.length_a   1.000
_cell.length_b   1.000
_cell.length_c   1.000
_cell.angle_alpha   90.00
_cell.angle_beta   90.00
_cell.angle_gamma   90.00
#
_symmetry.space_group_name_H-M   'P 1'
#
loop_
_entity.id
_entity.type
_entity.pdbx_description
1 polymer ?
#
loop_
_entity_poly.entity_id
_entity_poly.type
_entity_poly.pdbx_seq_one_letter_code
_entity_poly.pdbx_strand_id
1 'polypeptide(L)'
;MELTNLGISINSTLRKLIRQNPEEIILEAIEALKYALSTQFIKNPAGWLAEGIKNRWKKPETLTQETENGLCKEELDFPQGFEEWYIQAIDAGFIMNESPTELPKSMKGELLVKVKISTASGLPYSLMSWFEAKKIMEMKLE
;
A
#
# COMPACT_ATOMS: atom_id res chain seq x y z
N MET A 1 15.42 13.93 17.21
CA MET A 1 14.66 12.75 17.70
C MET A 1 13.19 12.96 17.33
N GLU A 2 12.58 12.00 16.65
CA GLU A 2 11.16 12.01 16.21
C GLU A 2 10.17 12.45 17.30
N LEU A 3 10.44 12.10 18.56
CA LEU A 3 9.61 12.42 19.74
C LEU A 3 9.44 13.94 20.00
N THR A 4 10.46 14.73 19.68
CA THR A 4 10.42 16.19 19.87
C THR A 4 9.52 16.85 18.83
N ASN A 5 9.42 16.28 17.63
CA ASN A 5 8.50 16.74 16.58
C ASN A 5 7.03 16.44 16.92
N LEU A 6 6.77 15.43 17.74
CA LEU A 6 5.41 15.06 18.19
C LEU A 6 4.94 15.87 19.41
N GLY A 7 5.75 16.83 19.92
CA GLY A 7 5.41 17.62 21.10
C GLY A 7 5.40 16.81 22.41
N ILE A 8 6.01 15.61 22.43
CA ILE A 8 5.98 14.71 23.58
C ILE A 8 7.13 15.07 24.52
N SER A 9 6.79 15.48 25.75
CA SER A 9 7.79 15.77 26.77
C SER A 9 8.40 14.47 27.30
N ILE A 10 9.68 14.24 26.96
CA ILE A 10 10.42 13.05 27.39
C ILE A 10 10.75 13.16 28.89
N ASN A 11 9.96 12.48 29.72
CA ASN A 11 10.23 12.38 31.15
C ASN A 11 11.35 11.36 31.46
N SER A 12 11.82 11.33 32.70
CA SER A 12 12.92 10.46 33.15
C SER A 12 12.63 8.97 32.93
N THR A 13 11.37 8.55 33.07
CA THR A 13 10.93 7.17 32.81
C THR A 13 11.05 6.81 31.34
N LEU A 14 10.57 7.67 30.45
CA LEU A 14 10.63 7.46 29.00
C LEU A 14 12.08 7.41 28.51
N ARG A 15 12.93 8.30 29.02
CA ARG A 15 14.37 8.30 28.72
C ARG A 15 15.06 7.00 29.16
N LYS A 16 14.64 6.42 30.29
CA LYS A 16 15.14 5.13 30.76
C LYS A 16 14.68 3.99 29.86
N LEU A 17 13.41 3.99 29.46
CA LEU A 17 12.85 2.98 28.55
C LEU A 17 13.51 3.01 27.17
N ILE A 18 13.76 4.20 26.62
CA ILE A 18 14.47 4.38 25.34
C ILE A 18 15.92 3.84 25.40
N ARG A 19 16.58 3.93 26.56
CA ARG A 19 17.94 3.38 26.73
C ARG A 19 17.98 1.88 26.97
N GLN A 20 16.90 1.32 27.51
CA GLN A 20 16.84 -0.09 27.92
C GLN A 20 16.26 -1.02 26.86
N ASN A 21 15.63 -0.46 25.82
CA ASN A 21 15.02 -1.22 24.75
C ASN A 21 15.78 -0.97 23.44
N PRO A 22 15.79 -1.95 22.52
CA PRO A 22 16.37 -1.75 21.21
C PRO A 22 15.57 -0.70 20.41
N GLU A 23 16.26 -0.04 19.49
CA GLU A 23 15.71 1.05 18.68
C GLU A 23 14.43 0.63 17.93
N GLU A 24 14.40 -0.61 17.42
CA GLU A 24 13.23 -1.19 16.75
C GLU A 24 11.96 -1.10 17.60
N ILE A 25 12.01 -1.56 18.86
CA ILE A 25 10.85 -1.53 19.77
C ILE A 25 10.40 -0.10 20.07
N ILE A 26 11.34 0.83 20.08
CA ILE A 26 11.05 2.25 20.32
C ILE A 26 10.37 2.86 19.10
N LEU A 27 10.83 2.52 17.89
CA LEU A 27 10.21 2.94 16.63
C LEU A 27 8.80 2.36 16.48
N GLU A 28 8.61 1.06 16.75
CA GLU A 28 7.29 0.42 16.71
C GLU A 28 6.30 1.08 17.67
N ALA A 29 6.74 1.42 18.89
CA ALA A 29 5.90 2.11 19.86
C ALA A 29 5.59 3.57 19.46
N ILE A 30 6.53 4.24 18.77
CA ILE A 30 6.30 5.58 18.21
C ILE A 30 5.26 5.52 17.08
N GLU A 31 5.35 4.54 16.18
CA GLU A 31 4.34 4.33 15.13
C GLU A 31 2.96 4.04 15.72
N ALA A 32 2.89 3.17 16.72
CA ALA A 32 1.65 2.87 17.44
C ALA A 32 1.03 4.14 18.04
N LEU A 33 1.87 5.01 18.63
CA LEU A 33 1.43 6.27 19.20
C LEU A 33 0.94 7.25 18.12
N LYS A 34 1.64 7.38 16.99
CA LYS A 34 1.20 8.22 15.86
C LYS A 34 -0.19 7.80 15.38
N TYR A 35 -0.39 6.49 15.18
CA TYR A 35 -1.71 5.95 14.81
C TYR A 35 -2.78 6.24 15.87
N ALA A 36 -2.46 6.03 17.14
CA ALA A 36 -3.40 6.25 18.23
C ALA A 36 -3.75 7.75 18.38
N LEU A 37 -2.81 8.67 18.14
CA LEU A 37 -3.08 10.11 18.10
C LEU A 37 -3.97 10.53 16.91
N SER A 38 -3.87 9.84 15.77
CA SER A 38 -4.73 10.09 14.60
C SER A 38 -6.16 9.55 14.79
N THR A 39 -6.35 8.55 15.64
CA THR A 39 -7.64 7.85 15.81
C THR A 39 -8.39 8.26 17.06
N GLN A 40 -7.69 8.69 18.10
CA GLN A 40 -8.29 9.08 19.38
C GLN A 40 -7.52 10.20 20.07
N PHE A 41 -8.22 10.92 20.95
CA PHE A 41 -7.59 11.91 21.79
C PHE A 41 -6.83 11.24 22.95
N ILE A 42 -5.49 11.30 22.91
CA ILE A 42 -4.63 10.81 23.99
C ILE A 42 -4.26 11.95 24.93
N LYS A 43 -4.82 11.93 26.14
CA LYS A 43 -4.58 12.93 27.18
C LYS A 43 -3.12 12.98 27.67
N ASN A 44 -2.42 11.84 27.70
CA ASN A 44 -1.04 11.75 28.14
C ASN A 44 -0.18 10.88 27.20
N PRO A 45 0.33 11.45 26.10
CA PRO A 45 1.07 10.70 25.08
C PRO A 45 2.41 10.17 25.60
N ALA A 46 3.05 10.84 26.55
CA ALA A 46 4.30 10.37 27.16
C ALA A 46 4.07 9.12 28.05
N GLY A 47 2.97 9.09 28.81
CA GLY A 47 2.57 7.90 29.58
C GLY A 47 2.17 6.75 28.66
N TRP A 48 1.40 7.04 27.62
CA TRP A 48 0.96 6.07 26.64
C TRP A 48 2.13 5.41 25.91
N LEU A 49 3.13 6.19 25.49
CA LEU A 49 4.34 5.67 24.85
C LEU A 49 5.19 4.82 25.81
N ALA A 50 5.28 5.21 27.09
CA ALA A 50 6.01 4.42 28.08
C ALA A 50 5.37 3.04 28.30
N GLU A 51 4.04 2.97 28.28
CA GLU A 51 3.30 1.71 28.28
C GLU A 51 3.46 0.96 26.96
N GLY A 52 3.48 1.66 25.82
CA GLY A 52 3.73 1.07 24.50
C GLY A 52 5.08 0.39 24.40
N ILE A 53 6.15 1.02 24.89
CA ILE A 53 7.49 0.41 24.90
C ILE A 53 7.54 -0.80 25.85
N LYS A 54 6.91 -0.72 27.03
CA LYS A 54 6.88 -1.83 28.00
C LYS A 54 6.10 -3.04 27.49
N ASN A 55 4.96 -2.80 26.85
CA ASN A 55 4.07 -3.85 26.35
C ASN A 55 4.36 -4.23 24.90
N ARG A 56 5.39 -3.63 24.28
CA ARG A 56 5.73 -3.79 22.85
C ARG A 56 4.51 -3.58 21.96
N TRP A 57 3.75 -2.52 22.24
CA TRP A 57 2.64 -2.12 21.38
C TRP A 57 3.17 -1.80 20.00
N LYS A 58 2.56 -2.45 19.02
CA LYS A 58 2.75 -2.18 17.61
C LYS A 58 1.52 -1.44 17.11
N LYS A 59 1.66 -0.67 16.03
CA LYS A 59 0.47 -0.21 15.31
C LYS A 59 -0.41 -1.43 15.03
N PRO A 60 -1.73 -1.38 15.29
CA PRO A 60 -2.62 -2.41 14.78
C PRO A 60 -2.37 -2.48 13.28
N GLU A 61 -2.24 -3.69 12.75
CA GLU A 61 -2.01 -3.93 11.33
C GLU A 61 -3.31 -3.56 10.60
N THR A 62 -3.53 -2.25 10.42
CA THR A 62 -4.51 -1.74 9.47
C THR A 62 -4.02 -2.20 8.12
N LEU A 63 -4.82 -3.07 7.48
CA LEU A 63 -4.73 -3.57 6.10
C LEU A 63 -4.74 -2.41 5.09
N THR A 64 -3.76 -1.53 5.19
CA THR A 64 -3.58 -0.35 4.35
C THR A 64 -2.09 -0.07 4.35
N GLN A 65 -1.39 -0.94 3.62
CA GLN A 65 0.00 -0.78 3.28
C GLN A 65 0.13 0.35 2.27
N GLU A 66 0.24 1.59 2.75
CA GLU A 66 0.91 2.63 1.97
C GLU A 66 2.43 2.39 2.10
N THR A 67 3.05 2.18 0.95
CA THR A 67 4.39 1.61 0.80
C THR A 67 5.43 2.70 0.85
N GLU A 68 6.42 2.58 1.74
CA GLU A 68 7.80 2.93 1.39
C GLU A 68 8.72 1.80 1.90
N ASN A 69 9.34 1.09 0.95
CA ASN A 69 10.39 0.07 1.13
C ASN A 69 10.02 -1.37 1.53
N GLY A 70 9.06 -1.98 0.83
CA GLY A 70 8.96 -3.44 0.78
C GLY A 70 7.53 -3.93 0.75
N LEU A 71 6.91 -3.89 -0.44
CA LEU A 71 5.60 -4.49 -0.68
C LEU A 71 5.68 -6.00 -0.47
N CYS A 72 5.25 -6.45 0.70
CA CYS A 72 4.44 -7.66 0.76
C CYS A 72 3.17 -7.33 -0.02
N LYS A 73 3.20 -7.65 -1.32
CA LYS A 73 2.01 -7.90 -2.11
C LYS A 73 1.11 -8.80 -1.26
N GLU A 74 -0.19 -8.52 -1.16
CA GLU A 74 -1.11 -9.66 -1.27
C GLU A 74 -0.60 -10.40 -2.50
N GLU A 75 -0.07 -11.62 -2.38
CA GLU A 75 0.30 -12.45 -3.53
C GLU A 75 -0.98 -12.78 -4.31
N LEU A 76 -1.59 -11.76 -4.89
CA LEU A 76 -2.28 -11.87 -6.14
C LEU A 76 -1.18 -12.39 -7.07
N ASP A 77 -1.26 -13.69 -7.32
CA ASP A 77 -0.48 -14.42 -8.32
C ASP A 77 -0.89 -13.85 -9.69
N PHE A 78 -0.48 -12.61 -9.91
CA PHE A 78 -0.58 -11.94 -11.18
C PHE A 78 0.55 -12.48 -12.04
N PRO A 79 0.29 -12.75 -13.33
CA PRO A 79 1.34 -13.18 -14.23
C PRO A 79 2.53 -12.22 -14.21
N GLN A 80 3.73 -12.77 -14.38
CA GLN A 80 4.95 -11.96 -14.42
C GLN A 80 4.83 -10.83 -15.46
N GLY A 81 5.12 -9.60 -15.02
CA GLY A 81 5.07 -8.40 -15.86
C GLY A 81 3.66 -7.87 -16.15
N PHE A 82 2.60 -8.48 -15.59
CA PHE A 82 1.24 -7.95 -15.70
C PHE A 82 1.11 -6.60 -14.99
N GLU A 83 1.56 -6.51 -13.74
CA GLU A 83 1.39 -5.33 -12.89
C GLU A 83 2.10 -4.09 -13.47
N GLU A 84 3.35 -4.27 -13.90
CA GLU A 84 4.14 -3.22 -14.56
C GLU A 84 3.50 -2.76 -15.87
N TRP A 85 3.01 -3.70 -16.68
CA TRP A 85 2.32 -3.37 -17.93
C TRP A 85 0.97 -2.69 -17.67
N TYR A 86 0.22 -3.14 -16.66
CA TYR A 86 -1.10 -2.62 -16.32
C TYR A 86 -1.03 -1.16 -15.90
N ILE A 87 -0.04 -0.80 -15.07
CA ILE A 87 0.24 0.58 -14.67
C ILE A 87 0.55 1.45 -15.90
N GLN A 88 1.44 0.97 -16.78
CA GLN A 88 1.79 1.68 -18.02
C GLN A 88 0.60 1.83 -18.97
N ALA A 89 -0.23 0.81 -19.08
CA ALA A 89 -1.41 0.82 -19.95
C ALA A 89 -2.49 1.78 -19.42
N ILE A 90 -2.64 1.93 -18.10
CA ILE A 90 -3.52 2.93 -17.49
C ILE A 90 -2.97 4.33 -17.74
N ASP A 91 -1.67 4.54 -17.51
CA ASP A 91 -1.00 5.85 -17.69
C ASP A 91 -1.07 6.31 -19.15
N ALA A 92 -0.83 5.40 -20.10
CA ALA A 92 -1.00 5.64 -21.53
C ALA A 92 -2.48 5.83 -21.95
N GLY A 93 -3.43 5.64 -21.03
CA GLY A 93 -4.86 5.67 -21.31
C GLY A 93 -5.33 4.56 -22.25
N PHE A 94 -4.53 3.52 -22.45
CA PHE A 94 -4.80 2.39 -23.35
C PHE A 94 -5.89 1.46 -22.80
N ILE A 95 -5.93 1.26 -21.48
CA ILE A 95 -6.96 0.49 -20.78
C ILE A 95 -7.79 1.36 -19.83
N MET A 96 -8.93 0.85 -19.38
CA MET A 96 -9.70 1.45 -18.30
C MET A 96 -8.99 1.26 -16.96
N ASN A 97 -9.03 2.30 -16.12
CA ASN A 97 -8.51 2.23 -14.75
C ASN A 97 -9.52 1.48 -13.87
N GLU A 98 -9.29 0.19 -13.71
CA GLU A 98 -10.06 -0.70 -12.83
C GLU A 98 -9.13 -1.43 -11.86
N SER A 99 -9.67 -1.94 -10.75
CA SER A 99 -8.89 -2.70 -9.79
C SER A 99 -8.41 -4.02 -10.43
N PRO A 100 -7.11 -4.35 -10.42
CA PRO A 100 -6.59 -5.61 -10.99
C PRO A 100 -7.15 -6.86 -10.29
N THR A 101 -7.62 -6.73 -9.05
CA THR A 101 -8.33 -7.75 -8.27
C THR A 101 -9.75 -8.04 -8.74
N GLU A 102 -10.39 -7.07 -9.40
CA GLU A 102 -11.76 -7.15 -9.88
C GLU A 102 -11.83 -7.53 -11.36
N LEU A 103 -10.66 -7.78 -11.99
CA LEU A 103 -10.61 -8.13 -13.39
C LEU A 103 -11.24 -9.51 -13.63
N PRO A 104 -12.15 -9.62 -14.61
CA PRO A 104 -12.72 -10.90 -14.96
C PRO A 104 -11.61 -11.83 -15.49
N LYS A 105 -11.70 -13.11 -15.12
CA LYS A 105 -10.82 -14.15 -15.64
C LYS A 105 -11.52 -14.88 -16.78
N SER A 106 -10.78 -15.19 -17.83
CA SER A 106 -11.23 -16.07 -18.90
C SER A 106 -11.48 -17.50 -18.37
N MET A 107 -12.13 -18.35 -19.16
CA MET A 107 -12.30 -19.78 -18.85
C MET A 107 -10.96 -20.51 -18.62
N LYS A 108 -9.85 -19.96 -19.12
CA LYS A 108 -8.48 -20.46 -18.93
C LYS A 108 -7.76 -19.87 -17.71
N GLY A 109 -8.41 -19.00 -16.94
CA GLY A 109 -7.82 -18.30 -15.79
C GLY A 109 -7.04 -17.02 -16.14
N GLU A 110 -7.00 -16.62 -17.42
CA GLU A 110 -6.28 -15.42 -17.88
C GLU A 110 -7.03 -14.14 -17.50
N LEU A 111 -6.31 -13.12 -17.03
CA LEU A 111 -6.88 -11.81 -16.71
C LEU A 111 -7.33 -11.10 -17.98
N LEU A 112 -8.57 -10.62 -17.97
CA LEU A 112 -9.15 -9.83 -19.05
C LEU A 112 -9.13 -8.35 -18.67
N VAL A 113 -8.73 -7.50 -19.62
CA VAL A 113 -8.63 -6.05 -19.47
C VAL A 113 -9.54 -5.35 -20.45
N LYS A 114 -10.05 -4.18 -20.06
CA LYS A 114 -10.88 -3.32 -20.92
C LYS A 114 -9.99 -2.34 -21.67
N VAL A 115 -9.62 -2.68 -22.90
CA VAL A 115 -8.87 -1.81 -23.81
C VAL A 115 -9.80 -0.75 -24.37
N LYS A 116 -9.43 0.52 -24.25
CA LYS A 116 -10.21 1.62 -24.85
C LYS A 116 -10.06 1.54 -26.37
N ILE A 117 -11.13 1.12 -27.04
CA ILE A 117 -11.19 1.13 -28.50
C ILE A 117 -12.13 2.26 -28.94
N SER A 118 -11.62 3.15 -29.77
CA SER A 118 -12.45 4.15 -30.46
C SER A 118 -13.04 3.50 -31.70
N THR A 119 -13.98 2.57 -31.52
CA THR A 119 -14.70 1.93 -32.64
C THR A 119 -16.14 2.40 -32.67
N ALA A 120 -16.70 2.48 -33.88
CA ALA A 120 -18.10 2.85 -34.15
C ALA A 120 -19.15 1.88 -33.54
N SER A 121 -18.72 0.80 -32.88
CA SER A 121 -19.54 -0.31 -32.37
C SER A 121 -20.27 -0.03 -31.04
N GLY A 122 -20.32 1.22 -30.58
CA GLY A 122 -21.17 1.66 -29.46
C GLY A 122 -20.67 1.36 -28.04
N LEU A 123 -19.67 0.49 -27.87
CA LEU A 123 -18.99 0.29 -26.58
C LEU A 123 -17.68 1.11 -26.52
N PRO A 124 -17.39 1.80 -25.41
CA PRO A 124 -16.16 2.59 -25.26
C PRO A 124 -14.92 1.74 -24.98
N TYR A 125 -15.07 0.41 -24.91
CA TYR A 125 -13.98 -0.53 -24.62
C TYR A 125 -14.20 -1.89 -25.29
N SER A 126 -13.12 -2.64 -25.41
CA SER A 126 -13.08 -4.05 -25.77
C SER A 126 -12.48 -4.85 -24.63
N LEU A 127 -13.13 -5.94 -24.25
CA LEU A 127 -12.62 -6.86 -23.24
C LEU A 127 -11.77 -7.93 -23.93
N MET A 128 -10.49 -8.02 -23.59
CA MET A 128 -9.55 -9.01 -24.17
C MET A 128 -8.49 -9.44 -23.15
N SER A 129 -7.73 -10.50 -23.46
CA SER A 129 -6.65 -10.96 -22.58
C SER A 129 -5.55 -9.91 -22.44
N TRP A 130 -5.03 -9.74 -21.23
CA TRP A 130 -3.92 -8.81 -20.97
C TRP A 130 -2.69 -9.11 -21.84
N PHE A 131 -2.45 -10.38 -22.19
CA PHE A 131 -1.38 -10.78 -23.12
C PHE A 131 -1.61 -10.22 -24.53
N GLU A 132 -2.84 -10.25 -25.01
CA GLU A 132 -3.20 -9.71 -26.33
C GLU A 132 -3.11 -8.17 -26.30
N ALA A 133 -3.65 -7.56 -25.25
CA ALA A 133 -3.57 -6.12 -25.03
C ALA A 133 -2.10 -5.64 -24.97
N LYS A 134 -1.23 -6.39 -24.29
CA LYS A 134 0.20 -6.11 -24.21
C LYS A 134 0.86 -6.14 -25.58
N LYS A 135 0.62 -7.17 -26.38
CA LYS A 135 1.14 -7.25 -27.76
C LYS A 135 0.68 -6.06 -28.61
N ILE A 136 -0.60 -5.68 -28.51
CA ILE A 136 -1.13 -4.53 -29.25
C ILE A 136 -0.46 -3.23 -28.81
N MET A 137 -0.23 -3.06 -27.51
CA MET A 137 0.45 -1.89 -26.96
C MET A 137 1.91 -1.83 -27.43
N GLU A 138 2.65 -2.94 -27.35
CA GLU A 138 4.04 -3.05 -27.83
C GLU A 138 4.15 -2.76 -29.33
N MET A 139 3.24 -3.30 -30.15
CA MET A 139 3.19 -3.02 -31.59
C MET A 139 2.83 -1.56 -31.94
N LYS A 140 2.22 -0.81 -31.02
CA LYS A 140 1.92 0.62 -31.21
C LYS A 140 3.08 1.53 -30.83
N LEU A 141 4.10 1.00 -30.16
CA LEU A 141 5.30 1.72 -29.70
C LEU A 141 6.47 1.61 -30.68
N GLU A 142 6.35 0.79 -31.74
CA GLU A 142 7.24 0.72 -32.91
C GLU A 142 6.81 1.70 -34.01
#